data_AF-A0A971FX71-F1
#
_entry.id   AF-A0A971FX71-F1
#
_cell.length_a   1.000
_cell.length_b   1.000
_cell.length_c   1.000
_cell.angle_alpha   90.00
_cell.angle_beta   90.00
_cell.angle_gamma   90.00
#
_symmetry.space_group_name_H-M   'P 1'
#
loop_
_entity.id
_entity.type
_entity.pdbx_description
1 polymer ?
#
loop_
_entity_poly.entity_id
_entity_poly.type
_entity_poly.pdbx_seq_one_letter_code
_entity_poly.pdbx_strand_id
1 'polypeptide(L)'
;MKSLLRPAAAVLITITAALTSLSLPTPAGAASAPTVDGVCEGEILARHNAARVAAGLPRLREDPSIDQVARSWAMNIAKNGRLAHNGQYVSQLGRAVPGWTALGENVGYAPSAAQMHNTFMGSSGHRANILATRFQRIAVGCVRDASGRVWSTVNFVGSNQVIVDRQPTPFHSAGDASSRMRYWLLGAKPDAGRLDHDAGRLLSGQWDVDDLAVYLATSSLHEGSVPGLTRLYYATFLRHPDADGLNYWIRYRQDVGLHRVASIFAGSSEFANRYGSLDNRAFVDRIYRNVLDRAPESAGLEYWVGQLNRGKSRGQVLTGFSESAEFKTKTFSDVTVSWAFVQMLDRVPTTAERYQWTTALDSGTPRETLIRFLADSYTFASRAGSHSY
;
A
#
# COMPACT_ATOMS: atom_id res chain seq x y z
N MET A 1 32.45 -57.98 51.32
CA MET A 1 31.46 -58.95 51.84
C MET A 1 30.10 -58.26 51.94
N LYS A 2 29.04 -59.01 51.62
CA LYS A 2 27.66 -58.60 51.31
C LYS A 2 26.93 -57.83 52.43
N SER A 3 26.02 -56.91 52.05
CA SER A 3 24.74 -56.63 52.73
C SER A 3 23.96 -55.59 51.88
N LEU A 4 22.99 -55.96 51.02
CA LEU A 4 21.55 -56.21 51.25
C LEU A 4 20.82 -55.09 52.01
N LEU A 5 20.22 -54.16 51.26
CA LEU A 5 19.14 -53.28 51.73
C LEU A 5 17.85 -53.63 50.95
N ARG A 6 16.79 -53.92 51.70
CA ARG A 6 15.42 -54.22 51.24
C ARG A 6 14.68 -52.94 50.85
N PRO A 7 13.69 -52.97 49.94
CA PRO A 7 12.82 -51.83 49.69
C PRO A 7 11.69 -51.76 50.72
N ALA A 8 11.38 -50.57 51.22
CA ALA A 8 10.22 -50.30 52.05
C ALA A 8 8.98 -50.11 51.15
N ALA A 9 7.86 -50.74 51.53
CA ALA A 9 6.57 -50.63 50.88
C ALA A 9 5.93 -49.25 51.14
N ALA A 10 5.47 -48.58 50.09
CA ALA A 10 4.64 -47.38 50.18
C ALA A 10 3.15 -47.79 50.13
N VAL A 11 2.39 -47.35 51.14
CA VAL A 11 0.94 -47.51 51.24
C VAL A 11 0.27 -46.54 50.26
N LEU A 12 -0.58 -47.07 49.36
CA LEU A 12 -1.37 -46.30 48.41
C LEU A 12 -2.74 -45.96 49.06
N ILE A 13 -2.98 -44.68 49.35
CA ILE A 13 -4.31 -44.17 49.75
C ILE A 13 -4.98 -43.62 48.49
N THR A 14 -6.00 -44.31 48.00
CA THR A 14 -6.88 -43.84 46.92
C THR A 14 -7.89 -42.85 47.47
N ILE A 15 -7.79 -41.58 47.07
CA ILE A 15 -8.83 -40.56 47.29
C ILE A 15 -9.63 -40.43 45.99
N THR A 16 -10.87 -40.90 46.01
CA THR A 16 -11.88 -40.63 44.97
C THR A 16 -12.42 -39.21 45.16
N ALA A 17 -11.98 -38.26 44.35
CA ALA A 17 -12.57 -36.93 44.28
C ALA A 17 -13.76 -36.95 43.30
N ALA A 18 -14.95 -36.69 43.82
CA ALA A 18 -16.13 -36.41 43.01
C ALA A 18 -15.92 -35.09 42.23
N LEU A 19 -15.94 -35.15 40.90
CA LEU A 19 -15.96 -33.95 40.06
C LEU A 19 -17.33 -33.28 40.16
N THR A 20 -17.44 -32.27 41.03
CA THR A 20 -18.43 -31.22 40.88
C THR A 20 -17.96 -30.29 39.76
N SER A 21 -18.71 -30.25 38.66
CA SER A 21 -18.49 -29.31 37.56
C SER A 21 -18.81 -27.89 38.05
N LEU A 22 -17.79 -27.17 38.54
CA LEU A 22 -17.86 -25.73 38.64
C LEU A 22 -17.93 -25.16 37.21
N SER A 23 -19.12 -24.75 36.78
CA SER A 23 -19.25 -23.85 35.64
C SER A 23 -18.62 -22.52 36.03
N LEU A 24 -17.41 -22.26 35.55
CA LEU A 24 -16.81 -20.93 35.61
C LEU A 24 -17.75 -19.96 34.87
N PRO A 25 -18.11 -18.81 35.45
CA PRO A 25 -18.83 -17.78 34.71
C PRO A 25 -17.99 -17.43 33.47
N THR A 26 -18.60 -17.51 32.29
CA THR A 26 -18.04 -16.94 31.08
C THR A 26 -17.72 -15.48 31.37
N PRO A 27 -16.48 -15.00 31.13
CA PRO A 27 -16.20 -13.58 31.29
C PRO A 27 -17.16 -12.83 30.37
N ALA A 28 -17.95 -11.92 30.94
CA ALA A 28 -18.75 -10.97 30.18
C ALA A 28 -17.82 -10.36 29.12
N GLY A 29 -18.15 -10.55 27.84
CA GLY A 29 -17.26 -10.24 26.73
C GLY A 29 -16.72 -8.83 26.87
N ALA A 30 -15.39 -8.70 27.01
CA ALA A 30 -14.74 -7.41 26.92
C ALA A 30 -15.16 -6.77 25.59
N ALA A 31 -15.79 -5.59 25.66
CA ALA A 31 -16.16 -4.85 24.45
C ALA A 31 -14.91 -4.73 23.56
N SER A 32 -15.04 -5.13 22.30
CA SER A 32 -13.93 -5.08 21.35
C SER A 32 -13.38 -3.65 21.28
N ALA A 33 -12.06 -3.52 21.33
CA ALA A 33 -11.41 -2.22 21.22
C ALA A 33 -11.77 -1.59 19.86
N PRO A 34 -11.93 -0.25 19.78
CA PRO A 34 -12.15 0.41 18.50
C PRO A 34 -11.04 0.06 17.49
N THR A 35 -11.41 -0.15 16.24
CA THR A 35 -10.48 -0.51 15.16
C THR A 35 -10.47 0.55 14.07
N VAL A 36 -9.30 0.77 13.44
CA VAL A 36 -9.20 1.65 12.27
C VAL A 36 -10.03 1.06 11.13
N ASP A 37 -10.83 1.90 10.48
CA ASP A 37 -11.74 1.54 9.40
C ASP A 37 -11.37 2.33 8.14
N GLY A 38 -10.48 1.76 7.31
CA GLY A 38 -10.01 2.39 6.09
C GLY A 38 -11.09 2.59 5.01
N VAL A 39 -12.17 1.79 5.05
CA VAL A 39 -13.33 1.98 4.16
C VAL A 39 -14.07 3.26 4.55
N CYS A 40 -14.26 3.47 5.86
CA CYS A 40 -14.83 4.71 6.37
C CYS A 40 -13.97 5.95 6.05
N GLU A 41 -12.63 5.84 6.17
CA GLU A 41 -11.70 6.92 5.83
C GLU A 41 -11.86 7.37 4.37
N GLY A 42 -11.83 6.40 3.45
CA GLY A 42 -12.02 6.64 2.03
C GLY A 42 -13.38 7.26 1.72
N GLU A 43 -14.47 6.74 2.30
CA GLU A 43 -15.82 7.25 2.06
C GLU A 43 -16.02 8.69 2.58
N ILE A 44 -15.46 9.04 3.74
CA ILE A 44 -15.52 10.41 4.27
C ILE A 44 -14.77 11.36 3.33
N LEU A 45 -13.54 11.01 2.93
CA LEU A 45 -12.72 11.79 1.99
C LEU A 45 -13.47 11.99 0.66
N ALA A 46 -14.10 10.93 0.15
CA ALA A 46 -14.93 10.95 -1.05
C ALA A 46 -15.95 12.07 -1.05
N ARG A 47 -16.75 12.07 0.00
CA ARG A 47 -17.92 12.92 0.12
C ARG A 47 -17.49 14.36 0.36
N HIS A 48 -16.42 14.57 1.13
CA HIS A 48 -15.81 15.89 1.31
C HIS A 48 -15.36 16.47 -0.03
N ASN A 49 -14.63 15.68 -0.82
CA ASN A 49 -14.16 16.13 -2.13
C ASN A 49 -15.30 16.27 -3.16
N ALA A 50 -16.36 15.46 -3.09
CA ALA A 50 -17.56 15.66 -3.90
C ALA A 50 -18.26 16.99 -3.57
N ALA A 51 -18.41 17.33 -2.28
CA ALA A 51 -18.97 18.60 -1.85
C ALA A 51 -18.13 19.80 -2.30
N ARG A 52 -16.79 19.68 -2.28
CA ARG A 52 -15.89 20.70 -2.80
C ARG A 52 -16.05 20.91 -4.31
N VAL A 53 -16.11 19.82 -5.08
CA VAL A 53 -16.35 19.90 -6.53
C VAL A 53 -17.70 20.53 -6.83
N ALA A 54 -18.76 20.16 -6.11
CA ALA A 54 -20.08 20.77 -6.23
C ALA A 54 -20.08 22.28 -5.91
N ALA A 55 -19.16 22.73 -5.06
CA ALA A 55 -18.94 24.13 -4.73
C ALA A 55 -17.94 24.85 -5.67
N GLY A 56 -17.49 24.21 -6.75
CA GLY A 56 -16.52 24.78 -7.70
C GLY A 56 -15.08 24.87 -7.16
N LEU A 57 -14.75 24.08 -6.13
CA LEU A 57 -13.45 24.10 -5.46
C LEU A 57 -12.59 22.90 -5.88
N PRO A 58 -11.25 23.07 -5.93
CA PRO A 58 -10.33 21.94 -6.10
C PRO A 58 -10.50 20.91 -4.98
N ARG A 59 -10.33 19.63 -5.32
CA ARG A 59 -10.29 18.53 -4.34
C ARG A 59 -9.12 18.73 -3.38
N LEU A 60 -9.29 18.29 -2.13
CA LEU A 60 -8.19 18.14 -1.18
C LEU A 60 -7.44 16.84 -1.50
N ARG A 61 -6.11 16.92 -1.48
CA ARG A 61 -5.22 15.78 -1.69
C ARG A 61 -5.01 15.03 -0.37
N GLU A 62 -5.17 13.72 -0.38
CA GLU A 62 -4.80 12.89 0.77
C GLU A 62 -3.30 13.02 1.07
N ASP A 63 -2.92 13.21 2.34
CA ASP A 63 -1.53 13.33 2.77
C ASP A 63 -1.16 12.21 3.76
N PRO A 64 -0.52 11.14 3.28
CA PRO A 64 -0.12 10.00 4.10
C PRO A 64 0.79 10.36 5.28
N SER A 65 1.49 11.51 5.22
CA SER A 65 2.38 11.94 6.32
C SER A 65 1.62 12.30 7.61
N ILE A 66 0.32 12.58 7.52
CA ILE A 66 -0.54 12.94 8.65
C ILE A 66 -1.68 11.94 8.93
N ASP A 67 -1.78 10.85 8.17
CA ASP A 67 -2.79 9.79 8.41
C ASP A 67 -2.68 9.20 9.81
N GLN A 68 -1.45 8.94 10.28
CA GLN A 68 -1.24 8.38 11.61
C GLN A 68 -1.69 9.35 12.71
N VAL A 69 -1.59 10.66 12.48
CA VAL A 69 -2.08 11.68 13.40
C VAL A 69 -3.59 11.60 13.52
N ALA A 70 -4.28 11.63 12.37
CA ALA A 70 -5.74 11.56 12.31
C ALA A 70 -6.27 10.25 12.90
N ARG A 71 -5.67 9.11 12.53
CA ARG A 71 -6.04 7.78 13.06
C ARG A 71 -5.82 7.66 14.56
N SER A 72 -4.68 8.12 15.07
CA SER A 72 -4.37 8.05 16.50
C SER A 72 -5.34 8.89 17.32
N TRP A 73 -5.74 10.06 16.81
CA TRP A 73 -6.70 10.91 17.49
C TRP A 73 -8.13 10.38 17.41
N ALA A 74 -8.56 9.85 16.25
CA ALA A 74 -9.84 9.15 16.10
C ALA A 74 -9.94 7.97 17.09
N MET A 75 -8.86 7.20 17.23
CA MET A 75 -8.73 6.13 18.22
C MET A 75 -8.83 6.67 19.67
N ASN A 76 -8.22 7.83 19.95
CA ASN A 76 -8.27 8.44 21.28
C ASN A 76 -9.69 8.88 21.65
N ILE A 77 -10.39 9.61 20.77
CA ILE A 77 -11.74 10.09 21.04
C ILE A 77 -12.75 8.93 21.16
N ALA A 78 -12.55 7.85 20.39
CA ALA A 78 -13.38 6.64 20.48
C ALA A 78 -13.15 5.87 21.79
N LYS A 79 -11.89 5.63 22.16
CA LYS A 79 -11.54 4.92 23.42
C LYS A 79 -12.05 5.65 24.66
N ASN A 80 -11.99 6.98 24.64
CA ASN A 80 -12.41 7.80 25.78
C ASN A 80 -13.89 8.19 25.72
N GLY A 81 -14.61 7.86 24.64
CA GLY A 81 -16.00 8.25 24.44
C GLY A 81 -16.24 9.76 24.48
N ARG A 82 -15.23 10.58 24.18
CA ARG A 82 -15.25 12.04 24.38
C ARG A 82 -14.70 12.76 23.16
N LEU A 83 -15.55 13.59 22.54
CA LEU A 83 -15.11 14.48 21.47
C LEU A 83 -14.23 15.60 22.04
N ALA A 84 -13.03 15.71 21.48
CA ALA A 84 -12.08 16.77 21.78
C ALA A 84 -11.18 16.99 20.56
N HIS A 85 -10.71 18.22 20.39
CA HIS A 85 -9.67 18.52 19.40
C HIS A 85 -8.30 18.01 19.85
N ASN A 86 -7.45 17.67 18.89
CA ASN A 86 -6.09 17.21 19.14
C ASN A 86 -5.19 18.37 19.59
N GLY A 87 -4.95 18.46 20.90
CA GLY A 87 -4.07 19.46 21.50
C GLY A 87 -2.60 19.35 21.06
N GLN A 88 -2.20 18.25 20.41
CA GLN A 88 -0.86 18.04 19.87
C GLN A 88 -0.79 18.19 18.34
N TYR A 89 -1.89 18.56 17.67
CA TYR A 89 -1.93 18.55 16.22
C TYR A 89 -0.84 19.43 15.60
N VAL A 90 -0.62 20.63 16.13
CA VAL A 90 0.40 21.57 15.64
C VAL A 90 1.81 20.98 15.73
N SER A 91 2.16 20.36 16.86
CA SER A 91 3.50 19.81 17.10
C SER A 91 3.75 18.54 16.27
N GLN A 92 2.72 17.72 16.05
CA GLN A 92 2.75 16.54 15.20
C GLN A 92 2.86 16.93 13.72
N LEU A 93 2.13 17.97 13.29
CA LEU A 93 2.15 18.46 11.90
C LEU A 93 3.51 19.06 11.53
N GLY A 94 4.13 19.86 12.40
CA GLY A 94 5.43 20.48 12.13
C GLY A 94 6.54 19.45 11.84
N ARG A 95 6.39 18.22 12.33
CA ARG A 95 7.29 17.10 12.02
C ARG A 95 6.96 16.42 10.68
N ALA A 96 5.68 16.34 10.34
CA ALA A 96 5.18 15.62 9.17
C ALA A 96 5.19 16.45 7.87
N VAL A 97 4.88 17.74 7.94
CA VAL A 97 4.72 18.63 6.77
C VAL A 97 5.53 19.93 6.97
N PRO A 98 6.83 19.96 6.60
CA PRO A 98 7.62 21.19 6.64
C PRO A 98 7.03 22.29 5.73
N GLY A 99 6.96 23.53 6.23
CA GLY A 99 6.46 24.68 5.45
C GLY A 99 4.93 24.76 5.32
N TRP A 100 4.18 24.17 6.27
CA TRP A 100 2.74 24.37 6.38
C TRP A 100 2.39 25.84 6.68
N THR A 101 1.22 26.28 6.23
CA THR A 101 0.74 27.68 6.35
C THR A 101 -0.65 27.81 6.94
N ALA A 102 -1.42 26.72 6.96
CA ALA A 102 -2.74 26.69 7.58
C ALA A 102 -3.02 25.28 8.11
N LEU A 103 -3.85 25.20 9.16
CA LEU A 103 -4.35 23.94 9.71
C LEU A 103 -5.84 24.03 10.02
N GLY A 104 -6.52 22.89 9.97
CA GLY A 104 -7.91 22.72 10.37
C GLY A 104 -8.16 21.31 10.88
N GLU A 105 -9.14 21.15 11.75
CA GLU A 105 -9.54 19.85 12.25
C GLU A 105 -11.05 19.78 12.42
N ASN A 106 -11.65 18.70 11.93
CA ASN A 106 -13.01 18.31 12.30
C ASN A 106 -12.94 17.00 13.09
N VAL A 107 -13.67 16.92 14.20
CA VAL A 107 -13.82 15.68 14.98
C VAL A 107 -15.29 15.37 15.16
N GLY A 108 -15.65 14.09 15.12
CA GLY A 108 -17.05 13.70 15.25
C GLY A 108 -17.25 12.20 15.46
N TYR A 109 -18.50 11.83 15.72
CA TYR A 109 -18.96 10.45 15.64
C TYR A 109 -20.31 10.41 14.92
N ALA A 110 -20.60 9.30 14.25
CA ALA A 110 -21.84 9.06 13.55
C ALA A 110 -22.08 7.54 13.39
N PRO A 111 -23.31 7.11 13.05
CA PRO A 111 -23.56 5.69 12.74
C PRO A 111 -22.84 5.18 11.48
N SER A 112 -22.52 6.05 10.52
CA SER A 112 -21.78 5.68 9.29
C SER A 112 -20.92 6.81 8.74
N ALA A 113 -20.01 6.49 7.82
CA ALA A 113 -19.18 7.47 7.11
C ALA A 113 -20.01 8.50 6.32
N ALA A 114 -21.08 8.04 5.65
CA ALA A 114 -22.04 8.93 4.99
C ALA A 114 -22.67 9.93 5.95
N GLN A 115 -23.14 9.45 7.11
CA GLN A 115 -23.75 10.30 8.12
C GLN A 115 -22.71 11.21 8.80
N MET A 116 -21.46 10.78 8.95
CA MET A 116 -20.37 11.62 9.42
C MET A 116 -20.17 12.82 8.49
N HIS A 117 -20.06 12.59 7.18
CA HIS A 117 -19.96 13.68 6.21
C HIS A 117 -21.15 14.64 6.29
N ASN A 118 -22.37 14.11 6.32
CA ASN A 118 -23.59 14.94 6.42
C ASN A 118 -23.58 15.78 7.72
N THR A 119 -23.13 15.19 8.83
CA THR A 119 -22.99 15.87 10.13
C THR A 119 -21.98 17.01 10.06
N PHE A 120 -20.83 16.80 9.42
CA PHE A 120 -19.85 17.87 9.21
C PHE A 120 -20.37 18.95 8.26
N MET A 121 -21.04 18.60 7.17
CA MET A 121 -21.61 19.59 6.24
C MET A 121 -22.79 20.37 6.84
N GLY A 122 -23.52 19.78 7.78
CA GLY A 122 -24.59 20.43 8.53
C GLY A 122 -24.10 21.44 9.59
N SER A 123 -22.85 21.31 10.05
CA SER A 123 -22.23 22.24 10.99
C SER A 123 -21.48 23.35 10.25
N SER A 124 -21.80 24.62 10.55
CA SER A 124 -21.16 25.77 9.90
C SER A 124 -19.64 25.78 10.05
N GLY A 125 -19.12 25.47 11.24
CA GLY A 125 -17.68 25.42 11.52
C GLY A 125 -16.97 24.28 10.80
N HIS A 126 -17.55 23.07 10.84
CA HIS A 126 -16.96 21.91 10.17
C HIS A 126 -16.99 22.05 8.64
N ARG A 127 -18.12 22.52 8.09
CA ARG A 127 -18.28 22.82 6.67
C ARG A 127 -17.28 23.87 6.20
N ALA A 128 -17.01 24.90 7.02
CA ALA A 128 -16.03 25.93 6.69
C ALA A 128 -14.63 25.33 6.48
N ASN A 129 -14.20 24.34 7.27
CA ASN A 129 -12.94 23.63 7.03
C ASN A 129 -12.98 22.84 5.72
N ILE A 130 -14.06 22.09 5.47
CA ILE A 130 -14.20 21.24 4.28
C ILE A 130 -14.15 22.08 2.99
N LEU A 131 -14.74 23.27 2.99
CA LEU A 131 -14.82 24.15 1.81
C LEU A 131 -13.76 25.25 1.79
N ALA A 132 -12.78 25.23 2.70
CA ALA A 132 -11.75 26.27 2.72
C ALA A 132 -10.81 26.14 1.52
N THR A 133 -10.48 27.27 0.87
CA THR A 133 -9.49 27.34 -0.22
C THR A 133 -8.05 27.33 0.27
N ARG A 134 -7.82 27.68 1.54
CA ARG A 134 -6.49 27.70 2.18
C ARG A 134 -5.91 26.31 2.47
N PHE A 135 -6.72 25.26 2.36
CA PHE A 135 -6.27 23.87 2.51
C PHE A 135 -6.12 23.22 1.14
N GLN A 136 -5.01 22.51 0.96
CA GLN A 136 -4.76 21.69 -0.22
C GLN A 136 -4.65 20.20 0.14
N ARG A 137 -4.41 19.89 1.41
CA ARG A 137 -4.18 18.54 1.90
C ARG A 137 -5.18 18.14 2.98
N ILE A 138 -5.47 16.85 3.07
CA ILE A 138 -6.40 16.26 4.04
C ILE A 138 -5.87 14.89 4.50
N ALA A 139 -6.11 14.54 5.75
CA ALA A 139 -6.08 13.16 6.22
C ALA A 139 -7.34 12.84 6.99
N VAL A 140 -7.87 11.64 6.79
CA VAL A 140 -9.06 11.16 7.49
C VAL A 140 -8.64 9.98 8.35
N GLY A 141 -8.77 10.13 9.65
CA GLY A 141 -8.79 9.03 10.59
C GLY A 141 -10.23 8.62 10.83
N CYS A 142 -10.55 7.34 10.67
CA CYS A 142 -11.83 6.79 11.06
C CYS A 142 -11.63 5.49 11.84
N VAL A 143 -12.33 5.38 12.96
CA VAL A 143 -12.34 4.15 13.77
C VAL A 143 -13.78 3.73 14.05
N ARG A 144 -14.01 2.42 14.15
CA ARG A 144 -15.30 1.85 14.49
C ARG A 144 -15.25 1.27 15.90
N ASP A 145 -16.19 1.67 16.75
CA ASP A 145 -16.32 1.09 18.10
C ASP A 145 -17.12 -0.23 18.08
N ALA A 146 -17.17 -0.90 19.24
CA ALA A 146 -17.88 -2.18 19.39
C ALA A 146 -19.38 -2.12 19.05
N SER A 147 -20.00 -0.93 19.07
CA SER A 147 -21.41 -0.74 18.69
C SER A 147 -21.60 -0.54 17.18
N GLY A 148 -20.51 -0.50 16.41
CA GLY A 148 -20.51 -0.21 14.98
C GLY A 148 -20.54 1.28 14.66
N ARG A 149 -20.53 2.18 15.65
CA ARG A 149 -20.46 3.63 15.44
C ARG A 149 -19.07 4.03 14.96
N VAL A 150 -19.03 4.95 14.00
CA VAL A 150 -17.79 5.53 13.49
C VAL A 150 -17.42 6.78 14.26
N TRP A 151 -16.14 6.92 14.58
CA TRP A 151 -15.52 8.10 15.17
C TRP A 151 -14.45 8.59 14.20
N SER A 152 -14.43 9.88 13.91
CA SER A 152 -13.53 10.42 12.89
C SER A 152 -12.81 11.68 13.38
N THR A 153 -11.56 11.78 12.97
CA THR A 153 -10.77 13.01 13.00
C THR A 153 -10.33 13.30 11.57
N VAL A 154 -10.64 14.49 11.07
CA VAL A 154 -10.26 14.95 9.74
C VAL A 154 -9.32 16.12 9.90
N ASN A 155 -8.08 15.95 9.47
CA ASN A 155 -7.02 16.94 9.56
C ASN A 155 -6.82 17.61 8.19
N PHE A 156 -6.80 18.93 8.15
CA PHE A 156 -6.65 19.74 6.92
C PHE A 156 -5.38 20.58 6.99
N VAL A 157 -4.63 20.65 5.90
CA VAL A 157 -3.34 21.37 5.87
C VAL A 157 -3.22 22.24 4.62
N GLY A 158 -2.77 23.46 4.83
CA GLY A 158 -2.26 24.36 3.80
C GLY A 158 -0.72 24.38 3.80
N SER A 159 -0.08 24.55 2.66
CA SER A 159 1.40 24.66 2.58
C SER A 159 1.87 25.53 1.42
N ASN A 160 3.05 26.15 1.54
CA ASN A 160 3.68 26.93 0.46
C ASN A 160 4.37 26.07 -0.60
N GLN A 161 4.39 24.75 -0.43
CA GLN A 161 4.91 23.86 -1.46
C GLN A 161 3.95 23.87 -2.64
N VAL A 162 4.48 24.22 -3.83
CA VAL A 162 3.79 24.00 -5.10
C VAL A 162 3.59 22.50 -5.25
N ILE A 163 2.39 22.02 -4.91
CA ILE A 163 1.99 20.68 -5.28
C ILE A 163 1.75 20.74 -6.77
N VAL A 164 2.72 20.26 -7.56
CA VAL A 164 2.50 19.99 -8.98
C VAL A 164 1.33 19.03 -9.03
N ASP A 165 0.20 19.52 -9.54
CA ASP A 165 -1.04 18.76 -9.62
C ASP A 165 -0.77 17.48 -10.41
N ARG A 166 -0.81 16.36 -9.69
CA ARG A 166 -0.90 15.01 -10.25
C ARG A 166 -2.10 14.31 -9.63
N GLN A 167 -3.17 15.05 -9.31
CA GLN A 167 -4.44 14.44 -8.98
C GLN A 167 -5.30 14.31 -10.24
N PRO A 168 -6.07 13.22 -10.34
CA PRO A 168 -6.65 12.79 -11.58
C PRO A 168 -8.03 13.47 -11.70
N THR A 169 -8.25 14.30 -12.70
CA THR A 169 -9.63 14.66 -13.08
C THR A 169 -10.38 13.36 -13.42
N PRO A 170 -11.69 13.20 -13.14
CA PRO A 170 -12.45 12.10 -13.75
C PRO A 170 -12.16 12.08 -15.25
N PHE A 171 -11.93 10.92 -15.87
CA PHE A 171 -11.54 10.93 -17.28
C PHE A 171 -12.58 11.70 -18.10
N HIS A 172 -12.14 12.70 -18.85
CA HIS A 172 -13.06 13.59 -19.57
C HIS A 172 -13.59 12.96 -20.86
N SER A 173 -12.99 11.85 -21.27
CA SER A 173 -13.36 11.02 -22.40
C SER A 173 -12.73 9.63 -22.27
N ALA A 174 -13.21 8.67 -23.07
CA ALA A 174 -12.59 7.37 -23.21
C ALA A 174 -11.10 7.43 -23.65
N GLY A 175 -10.72 8.44 -24.44
CA GLY A 175 -9.33 8.68 -24.84
C GLY A 175 -8.46 9.17 -23.70
N ASP A 176 -9.00 10.03 -22.82
CA ASP A 176 -8.32 10.47 -21.59
C ASP A 176 -8.14 9.30 -20.62
N ALA A 177 -9.17 8.45 -20.49
CA ALA A 177 -9.13 7.21 -19.71
C ALA A 177 -8.01 6.27 -20.16
N SER A 178 -8.01 5.93 -21.45
CA SER A 178 -6.96 5.09 -22.02
C SER A 178 -5.56 5.67 -21.79
N SER A 179 -5.37 6.95 -22.10
CA SER A 179 -4.07 7.61 -22.00
C SER A 179 -3.52 7.57 -20.57
N ARG A 180 -4.36 7.93 -19.60
CA ARG A 180 -3.94 8.06 -18.21
C ARG A 180 -3.81 6.71 -17.53
N MET A 181 -4.68 5.75 -17.80
CA MET A 181 -4.54 4.40 -17.26
C MET A 181 -3.32 3.67 -17.82
N ARG A 182 -2.99 3.85 -19.10
CA ARG A 182 -1.74 3.32 -19.67
C ARG A 182 -0.51 3.95 -19.04
N TYR A 183 -0.50 5.26 -18.89
CA TYR A 183 0.61 5.95 -18.22
C TYR A 183 0.75 5.49 -16.77
N TRP A 184 -0.36 5.29 -16.09
CA TRP A 184 -0.42 4.90 -14.68
C TRP A 184 0.00 3.45 -14.44
N LEU A 185 -0.55 2.49 -15.20
CA LEU A 185 -0.35 1.05 -14.99
C LEU A 185 0.86 0.47 -15.75
N LEU A 186 1.35 1.16 -16.77
CA LEU A 186 2.46 0.68 -17.63
C LEU A 186 3.65 1.64 -17.68
N GLY A 187 3.46 2.91 -17.30
CA GLY A 187 4.46 3.97 -17.50
C GLY A 187 4.70 4.34 -18.96
N ALA A 188 4.01 3.72 -19.91
CA ALA A 188 4.30 3.86 -21.34
C ALA A 188 3.72 5.17 -21.89
N LYS A 189 4.49 5.87 -22.75
CA LYS A 189 3.92 6.86 -23.66
C LYS A 189 3.06 6.10 -24.68
N PRO A 190 1.74 6.35 -24.76
CA PRO A 190 0.89 5.58 -25.65
C PRO A 190 1.26 5.82 -27.12
N ASP A 191 1.22 4.77 -27.95
CA ASP A 191 1.07 4.92 -29.39
C ASP A 191 -0.42 5.19 -29.71
N ALA A 192 -0.69 5.94 -30.78
CA ALA A 192 -2.06 6.39 -31.11
C ALA A 192 -3.04 5.22 -31.33
N GLY A 193 -2.58 4.13 -31.97
CA GLY A 193 -3.44 2.98 -32.28
C GLY A 193 -3.93 2.21 -31.05
N ARG A 194 -3.12 2.13 -29.99
CA ARG A 194 -3.53 1.53 -28.71
C ARG A 194 -4.54 2.38 -27.94
N LEU A 195 -4.45 3.71 -28.06
CA LEU A 195 -5.43 4.62 -27.47
C LEU A 195 -6.80 4.44 -28.12
N ASP A 196 -6.84 4.34 -29.45
CA ASP A 196 -8.07 4.17 -30.21
C ASP A 196 -8.75 2.83 -29.89
N HIS A 197 -7.98 1.76 -29.73
CA HIS A 197 -8.50 0.45 -29.32
C HIS A 197 -9.25 0.51 -27.98
N ASP A 198 -8.59 1.02 -26.94
CA ASP A 198 -9.17 1.07 -25.60
C ASP A 198 -10.37 2.03 -25.57
N ALA A 199 -10.23 3.20 -26.21
CA ALA A 199 -11.30 4.18 -26.28
C ALA A 199 -12.53 3.64 -27.00
N GLY A 200 -12.37 2.86 -28.08
CA GLY A 200 -13.47 2.22 -28.78
C GLY A 200 -14.22 1.19 -27.91
N ARG A 201 -13.51 0.42 -27.08
CA ARG A 201 -14.13 -0.54 -26.13
C ARG A 201 -14.92 0.16 -25.03
N LEU A 202 -14.37 1.25 -24.48
CA LEU A 202 -15.05 2.08 -23.48
C LEU A 202 -16.30 2.76 -24.06
N LEU A 203 -16.19 3.39 -25.24
CA LEU A 203 -17.31 4.09 -25.90
C LEU A 203 -18.44 3.16 -26.34
N SER A 204 -18.12 1.89 -26.64
CA SER A 204 -19.14 0.89 -27.00
C SER A 204 -19.77 0.22 -25.78
N GLY A 205 -19.34 0.56 -24.56
CA GLY A 205 -19.78 -0.09 -23.32
C GLY A 205 -19.34 -1.56 -23.21
N GLN A 206 -18.39 -1.99 -24.06
CA GLN A 206 -17.82 -3.34 -23.97
C GLN A 206 -16.89 -3.49 -22.78
N TRP A 207 -16.25 -2.39 -22.38
CA TRP A 207 -15.41 -2.27 -21.19
C TRP A 207 -15.88 -1.09 -20.35
N ASP A 208 -15.75 -1.22 -19.04
CA ASP A 208 -15.62 -0.07 -18.14
C ASP A 208 -14.14 0.19 -17.78
N VAL A 209 -13.91 1.11 -16.85
CA VAL A 209 -12.56 1.44 -16.37
C VAL A 209 -11.90 0.29 -15.60
N ASP A 210 -12.69 -0.63 -15.02
CA ASP A 210 -12.17 -1.75 -14.25
C ASP A 210 -11.68 -2.85 -15.20
N ASP A 211 -12.44 -3.11 -16.27
CA ASP A 211 -12.03 -3.98 -17.38
C ASP A 211 -10.73 -3.47 -18.03
N LEU A 212 -10.62 -2.16 -18.26
CA LEU A 212 -9.40 -1.55 -18.77
C LEU A 212 -8.23 -1.73 -17.79
N ALA A 213 -8.47 -1.60 -16.48
CA ALA A 213 -7.45 -1.85 -15.46
C ALA A 213 -6.94 -3.29 -15.53
N VAL A 214 -7.87 -4.26 -15.55
CA VAL A 214 -7.56 -5.70 -15.66
C VAL A 214 -6.79 -5.98 -16.94
N TYR A 215 -7.25 -5.46 -18.08
CA TYR A 215 -6.59 -5.65 -19.37
C TYR A 215 -5.15 -5.13 -19.37
N LEU A 216 -4.92 -3.91 -18.87
CA LEU A 216 -3.59 -3.31 -18.83
C LEU A 216 -2.68 -4.04 -17.84
N ALA A 217 -3.18 -4.31 -16.63
CA ALA A 217 -2.42 -4.91 -15.53
C ALA A 217 -2.05 -6.39 -15.77
N THR A 218 -2.73 -7.07 -16.69
CA THR A 218 -2.44 -8.46 -17.08
C THR A 218 -1.72 -8.58 -18.42
N SER A 219 -1.49 -7.45 -19.11
CA SER A 219 -0.85 -7.42 -20.42
C SER A 219 0.63 -7.83 -20.39
N SER A 220 1.14 -8.36 -21.50
CA SER A 220 2.57 -8.66 -21.65
C SER A 220 3.47 -7.42 -21.53
N LEU A 221 2.93 -6.23 -21.86
CA LEU A 221 3.63 -4.95 -21.65
C LEU A 221 3.84 -4.65 -20.18
N HIS A 222 2.85 -4.97 -19.35
CA HIS A 222 2.95 -4.81 -17.90
C HIS A 222 4.00 -5.75 -17.34
N GLU A 223 3.93 -7.04 -17.70
CA GLU A 223 4.85 -8.08 -17.25
C GLU A 223 6.33 -7.76 -17.50
N GLY A 224 6.64 -7.21 -18.68
CA GLY A 224 7.99 -6.76 -19.03
C GLY A 224 8.44 -5.46 -18.36
N SER A 225 7.56 -4.82 -17.58
CA SER A 225 7.74 -3.47 -17.05
C SER A 225 7.71 -3.41 -15.54
N VAL A 226 6.52 -3.39 -14.93
CA VAL A 226 6.35 -3.00 -13.53
C VAL A 226 6.75 -4.12 -12.55
N PRO A 227 6.41 -5.39 -12.81
CA PRO A 227 6.86 -6.49 -11.98
C PRO A 227 8.38 -6.59 -11.93
N GLY A 228 9.07 -6.27 -13.03
CA GLY A 228 10.54 -6.26 -13.08
C GLY A 228 11.17 -5.20 -12.17
N LEU A 229 10.63 -3.98 -12.16
CA LEU A 229 11.06 -2.93 -11.23
C LEU A 229 10.81 -3.32 -9.77
N THR A 230 9.63 -3.87 -9.49
CA THR A 230 9.27 -4.33 -8.16
C THR A 230 10.21 -5.44 -7.69
N ARG A 231 10.53 -6.41 -8.56
CA ARG A 231 11.55 -7.44 -8.29
C ARG A 231 12.93 -6.87 -8.05
N LEU A 232 13.34 -5.78 -8.71
CA LEU A 232 14.63 -5.15 -8.40
C LEU A 232 14.70 -4.64 -6.96
N TYR A 233 13.61 -4.11 -6.40
CA TYR A 233 13.58 -3.71 -4.98
C TYR A 233 13.78 -4.92 -4.05
N TYR A 234 13.09 -6.02 -4.32
CA TYR A 234 13.28 -7.26 -3.56
C TYR A 234 14.69 -7.83 -3.72
N ALA A 235 15.20 -7.95 -4.95
CA ALA A 235 16.52 -8.50 -5.26
C ALA A 235 17.66 -7.65 -4.70
N THR A 236 17.49 -6.33 -4.65
CA THR A 236 18.56 -5.41 -4.26
C THR A 236 18.49 -5.02 -2.81
N PHE A 237 17.31 -4.66 -2.29
CA PHE A 237 17.15 -4.02 -0.99
C PHE A 237 16.41 -4.90 0.02
N LEU A 238 15.87 -6.05 -0.41
CA LEU A 238 15.10 -6.96 0.45
C LEU A 238 13.88 -6.27 1.07
N ARG A 239 13.25 -5.35 0.34
CA ARG A 239 12.03 -4.65 0.75
C ARG A 239 11.12 -4.42 -0.43
N HIS A 240 9.84 -4.19 -0.16
CA HIS A 240 8.92 -3.65 -1.15
C HIS A 240 9.28 -2.18 -1.45
N PRO A 241 8.96 -1.69 -2.65
CA PRO A 241 9.06 -0.27 -2.94
C PRO A 241 8.05 0.54 -2.12
N ASP A 242 8.39 1.81 -1.89
CA ASP A 242 7.40 2.84 -1.58
C ASP A 242 6.69 3.31 -2.88
N ALA A 243 5.51 3.92 -2.72
CA ALA A 243 4.67 4.29 -3.86
C ALA A 243 5.36 5.32 -4.78
N ASP A 244 5.95 6.37 -4.20
CA ASP A 244 6.63 7.43 -4.95
C ASP A 244 7.84 6.89 -5.73
N GLY A 245 8.65 6.05 -5.08
CA GLY A 245 9.82 5.41 -5.67
C GLY A 245 9.46 4.52 -6.85
N LEU A 246 8.49 3.60 -6.71
CA LEU A 246 8.08 2.75 -7.83
C LEU A 246 7.51 3.58 -8.99
N ASN A 247 6.63 4.54 -8.69
CA ASN A 247 6.05 5.44 -9.68
C ASN A 247 7.10 6.29 -10.41
N TYR A 248 8.19 6.68 -9.73
CA TYR A 248 9.33 7.34 -10.36
C TYR A 248 10.04 6.41 -11.34
N TRP A 249 10.39 5.19 -10.91
CA TRP A 249 11.13 4.25 -11.75
C TRP A 249 10.34 3.73 -12.95
N ILE A 250 9.02 3.56 -12.82
CA ILE A 250 8.12 3.19 -13.92
C ILE A 250 8.23 4.18 -15.09
N ARG A 251 8.37 5.46 -14.77
CA ARG A 251 8.52 6.55 -15.75
C ARG A 251 9.94 6.62 -16.28
N TYR A 252 10.91 6.61 -15.38
CA TYR A 252 12.33 6.71 -15.73
C TYR A 252 12.79 5.56 -16.64
N ARG A 253 12.30 4.32 -16.43
CA ARG A 253 12.77 3.16 -17.20
C ARG A 253 12.39 3.19 -18.68
N GLN A 254 11.40 3.98 -19.09
CA GLN A 254 10.95 3.99 -20.49
C GLN A 254 12.05 4.46 -21.43
N ASP A 255 12.93 5.35 -20.95
CA ASP A 255 14.00 5.92 -21.76
C ASP A 255 15.28 5.07 -21.73
N VAL A 256 15.46 4.21 -20.72
CA VAL A 256 16.75 3.58 -20.41
C VAL A 256 16.73 2.07 -20.18
N GLY A 257 15.55 1.47 -20.01
CA GLY A 257 15.36 0.04 -19.71
C GLY A 257 15.71 -0.37 -18.27
N LEU A 258 15.36 -1.62 -17.93
CA LEU A 258 15.45 -2.17 -16.57
C LEU A 258 16.89 -2.29 -16.05
N HIS A 259 17.83 -2.69 -16.91
CA HIS A 259 19.24 -2.89 -16.52
C HIS A 259 19.95 -1.57 -16.15
N ARG A 260 19.52 -0.44 -16.72
CA ARG A 260 20.05 0.88 -16.33
C ARG A 260 19.52 1.28 -14.96
N VAL A 261 18.24 1.04 -14.67
CA VAL A 261 17.68 1.24 -13.32
C VAL A 261 18.41 0.37 -12.30
N ALA A 262 18.61 -0.91 -12.60
CA ALA A 262 19.39 -1.83 -11.76
C ALA A 262 20.83 -1.33 -11.50
N SER A 263 21.45 -0.69 -12.50
CA SER A 263 22.78 -0.09 -12.34
C SER A 263 22.75 1.10 -11.38
N ILE A 264 21.69 1.93 -11.43
CA ILE A 264 21.51 3.04 -10.50
C ILE A 264 21.27 2.52 -9.08
N PHE A 265 20.49 1.46 -8.91
CA PHE A 265 20.25 0.83 -7.62
C PHE A 265 21.56 0.33 -7.00
N ALA A 266 22.36 -0.43 -7.76
CA ALA A 266 23.64 -0.96 -7.31
C ALA A 266 24.70 0.12 -7.01
N GLY A 267 24.54 1.32 -7.58
CA GLY A 267 25.39 2.49 -7.32
C GLY A 267 24.81 3.49 -6.31
N SER A 268 23.66 3.21 -5.71
CA SER A 268 22.96 4.15 -4.83
C SER A 268 23.55 4.21 -3.43
N SER A 269 23.34 5.33 -2.73
CA SER A 269 23.66 5.43 -1.29
C SER A 269 22.91 4.39 -0.46
N GLU A 270 21.69 4.00 -0.85
CA GLU A 270 20.94 2.92 -0.17
C GLU A 270 21.68 1.59 -0.25
N PHE A 271 22.21 1.22 -1.43
CA PHE A 271 23.00 0.00 -1.60
C PHE A 271 24.28 0.04 -0.77
N ALA A 272 25.02 1.16 -0.85
CA ALA A 272 26.26 1.34 -0.11
C ALA A 272 26.03 1.33 1.42
N ASN A 273 24.94 1.95 1.90
CA ASN A 273 24.58 1.93 3.33
C ASN A 273 24.21 0.52 3.81
N ARG A 274 23.59 -0.28 2.95
CA ARG A 274 23.13 -1.63 3.31
C ARG A 274 24.25 -2.67 3.26
N TYR A 275 25.16 -2.56 2.29
CA TYR A 275 26.14 -3.62 2.00
C TYR A 275 27.59 -3.17 2.07
N GLY A 276 27.86 -1.88 2.19
CA GLY A 276 29.19 -1.31 2.08
C GLY A 276 29.74 -1.33 0.65
N SER A 277 31.05 -1.10 0.55
CA SER A 277 31.78 -1.24 -0.70
C SER A 277 32.09 -2.71 -0.96
N LEU A 278 31.42 -3.29 -1.95
CA LEU A 278 31.65 -4.67 -2.39
C LEU A 278 32.55 -4.69 -3.63
N ASP A 279 33.49 -5.62 -3.70
CA ASP A 279 34.13 -6.00 -4.96
C ASP A 279 33.17 -6.84 -5.85
N ASN A 280 33.62 -7.29 -7.02
CA ASN A 280 32.76 -8.05 -7.93
C ASN A 280 32.34 -9.41 -7.36
N ARG A 281 33.20 -10.10 -6.61
CA ARG A 281 32.89 -11.42 -6.04
C ARG A 281 31.90 -11.29 -4.89
N ALA A 282 32.15 -10.37 -3.98
CA ALA A 282 31.27 -10.06 -2.86
C ALA A 282 29.91 -9.51 -3.34
N PHE A 283 29.89 -8.74 -4.44
CA PHE A 283 28.65 -8.29 -5.07
C PHE A 283 27.81 -9.48 -5.58
N VAL A 284 28.41 -10.38 -6.37
CA VAL A 284 27.68 -11.55 -6.91
C VAL A 284 27.18 -12.45 -5.79
N ASP A 285 28.03 -12.75 -4.80
CA ASP A 285 27.65 -13.54 -3.62
C ASP A 285 26.47 -12.89 -2.86
N ARG A 286 26.48 -11.57 -2.69
CA ARG A 286 25.37 -10.84 -2.07
C ARG A 286 24.07 -10.97 -2.87
N ILE A 287 24.12 -10.80 -4.19
CA ILE A 287 22.93 -10.91 -5.03
C ILE A 287 22.37 -12.35 -5.01
N TYR A 288 23.23 -13.37 -5.02
CA TYR A 288 22.80 -14.77 -4.84
C TYR A 288 21.99 -14.96 -3.56
N ARG A 289 22.50 -14.45 -2.42
CA ARG A 289 21.81 -14.57 -1.14
C ARG A 289 20.50 -13.79 -1.13
N ASN A 290 20.46 -12.60 -1.71
CA ASN A 290 19.22 -11.82 -1.74
C ASN A 290 18.13 -12.48 -2.59
N VAL A 291 18.51 -13.07 -3.73
CA VAL A 291 17.57 -13.55 -4.75
C VAL A 291 17.19 -15.01 -4.48
N LEU A 292 18.19 -15.86 -4.28
CA LEU A 292 18.01 -17.30 -4.16
C LEU A 292 17.97 -17.79 -2.71
N ASP A 293 18.28 -16.91 -1.73
CA ASP A 293 18.30 -17.24 -0.31
C ASP A 293 19.25 -18.40 0.03
N ARG A 294 20.37 -18.45 -0.70
CA ARG A 294 21.41 -19.45 -0.55
C ARG A 294 22.77 -18.89 -0.99
N ALA A 295 23.83 -19.56 -0.55
CA ALA A 295 25.17 -19.29 -1.07
C ALA A 295 25.25 -19.68 -2.56
N PRO A 296 26.07 -18.97 -3.36
CA PRO A 296 26.32 -19.37 -4.74
C PRO A 296 27.08 -20.69 -4.81
N GLU A 297 26.76 -21.51 -5.80
CA GLU A 297 27.66 -22.59 -6.20
C GLU A 297 28.92 -22.02 -6.85
N SER A 298 30.06 -22.69 -6.68
CA SER A 298 31.36 -22.20 -7.18
C SER A 298 31.33 -21.87 -8.68
N ALA A 299 30.76 -22.74 -9.51
CA ALA A 299 30.69 -22.52 -10.96
C ALA A 299 29.83 -21.29 -11.33
N GLY A 300 28.70 -21.09 -10.64
CA GLY A 300 27.83 -19.95 -10.87
C GLY A 300 28.49 -18.63 -10.44
N LEU A 301 29.16 -18.63 -9.29
CA LEU A 301 29.93 -17.49 -8.81
C LEU A 301 31.02 -17.08 -9.82
N GLU A 302 31.84 -18.05 -10.26
CA GLU A 302 32.92 -17.77 -11.24
C GLU A 302 32.37 -17.23 -12.56
N TYR A 303 31.25 -17.78 -13.04
CA TYR A 303 30.62 -17.30 -14.27
C TYR A 303 30.26 -15.81 -14.16
N TRP A 304 29.51 -15.42 -13.13
CA TRP A 304 29.02 -14.04 -12.98
C TRP A 304 30.14 -13.05 -12.63
N VAL A 305 31.12 -13.46 -11.82
CA VAL A 305 32.31 -12.65 -11.57
C VAL A 305 33.10 -12.43 -12.86
N GLY A 306 33.26 -13.47 -13.67
CA GLY A 306 33.88 -13.37 -15.00
C GLY A 306 33.13 -12.43 -15.94
N GLN A 307 31.79 -12.38 -15.87
CA GLN A 307 30.99 -11.41 -16.64
C GLN A 307 31.28 -9.96 -16.22
N LEU A 308 31.31 -9.68 -14.91
CA LEU A 308 31.62 -8.35 -14.40
C LEU A 308 33.04 -7.90 -14.77
N ASN A 309 34.01 -8.81 -14.65
CA ASN A 309 35.40 -8.54 -14.99
C ASN A 309 35.61 -8.27 -16.50
N ARG A 310 34.73 -8.79 -17.36
CA ARG A 310 34.70 -8.52 -18.81
C ARG A 310 33.89 -7.27 -19.20
N GLY A 311 33.47 -6.47 -18.22
CA GLY A 311 32.79 -5.19 -18.46
C GLY A 311 31.27 -5.25 -18.44
N LYS A 312 30.65 -6.40 -18.10
CA LYS A 312 29.20 -6.43 -17.82
C LYS A 312 28.93 -5.55 -16.60
N SER A 313 27.93 -4.69 -16.67
CA SER A 313 27.56 -3.84 -15.54
C SER A 313 26.91 -4.65 -14.42
N ARG A 314 27.02 -4.15 -13.18
CA ARG A 314 26.29 -4.69 -12.02
C ARG A 314 24.79 -4.74 -12.24
N GLY A 315 24.22 -3.74 -12.92
CA GLY A 315 22.80 -3.74 -13.27
C GLY A 315 22.42 -4.86 -14.24
N GLN A 316 23.24 -5.15 -15.25
CA GLN A 316 23.01 -6.27 -16.15
C GLN A 316 23.13 -7.65 -15.46
N VAL A 317 23.92 -7.76 -14.39
CA VAL A 317 23.97 -8.98 -13.56
C VAL A 317 22.74 -9.07 -12.68
N LEU A 318 22.42 -8.00 -11.95
CA LEU A 318 21.26 -7.91 -11.08
C LEU A 318 19.94 -8.17 -11.82
N THR A 319 19.76 -7.62 -13.03
CA THR A 319 18.59 -7.93 -13.87
C THR A 319 18.54 -9.40 -14.28
N GLY A 320 19.68 -10.05 -14.52
CA GLY A 320 19.73 -11.48 -14.83
C GLY A 320 19.24 -12.34 -13.67
N PHE A 321 19.61 -11.99 -12.44
CA PHE A 321 19.11 -12.65 -11.24
C PHE A 321 17.64 -12.34 -10.97
N SER A 322 17.24 -11.06 -10.99
CA SER A 322 15.87 -10.64 -10.68
C SER A 322 14.85 -11.17 -11.69
N GLU A 323 15.26 -11.39 -12.94
CA GLU A 323 14.39 -11.90 -13.99
C GLU A 323 14.54 -13.40 -14.25
N SER A 324 15.31 -14.11 -13.42
CA SER A 324 15.39 -15.58 -13.46
C SER A 324 14.02 -16.21 -13.18
N ALA A 325 13.77 -17.38 -13.79
CA ALA A 325 12.50 -18.10 -13.60
C ALA A 325 12.25 -18.42 -12.12
N GLU A 326 13.29 -18.85 -11.39
CA GLU A 326 13.22 -19.15 -9.96
C GLU A 326 12.79 -17.94 -9.14
N PHE A 327 13.41 -16.77 -9.36
CA PHE A 327 13.05 -15.57 -8.59
C PHE A 327 11.67 -15.03 -8.95
N LYS A 328 11.29 -15.09 -10.23
CA LYS A 328 9.94 -14.73 -10.68
C LYS A 328 8.88 -15.58 -9.98
N THR A 329 9.08 -16.89 -9.91
CA THR A 329 8.18 -17.80 -9.19
C THR A 329 8.17 -17.50 -7.69
N LYS A 330 9.34 -17.41 -7.06
CA LYS A 330 9.48 -17.19 -5.61
C LYS A 330 8.83 -15.88 -5.15
N THR A 331 8.92 -14.84 -5.96
CA THR A 331 8.42 -13.50 -5.60
C THR A 331 7.08 -13.16 -6.22
N PHE A 332 6.44 -14.08 -6.95
CA PHE A 332 5.24 -13.81 -7.73
C PHE A 332 4.16 -13.10 -6.91
N SER A 333 3.76 -13.68 -5.78
CA SER A 333 2.69 -13.16 -4.93
C SER A 333 3.06 -11.82 -4.31
N ASP A 334 4.27 -11.71 -3.76
CA ASP A 334 4.81 -10.49 -3.14
C ASP A 334 4.88 -9.31 -4.11
N VAL A 335 5.42 -9.57 -5.30
CA VAL A 335 5.55 -8.59 -6.38
C VAL A 335 4.18 -8.19 -6.86
N THR A 336 3.29 -9.15 -7.09
CA THR A 336 1.93 -8.89 -7.56
C THR A 336 1.16 -7.98 -6.62
N VAL A 337 1.16 -8.31 -5.33
CA VAL A 337 0.49 -7.48 -4.33
C VAL A 337 1.14 -6.10 -4.21
N SER A 338 2.48 -6.02 -4.23
CA SER A 338 3.18 -4.74 -4.10
C SER A 338 2.90 -3.79 -5.26
N TRP A 339 3.06 -4.23 -6.50
CA TRP A 339 2.81 -3.34 -7.64
C TRP A 339 1.32 -3.04 -7.77
N ALA A 340 0.42 -4.00 -7.48
CA ALA A 340 -1.02 -3.79 -7.66
C ALA A 340 -1.52 -2.70 -6.72
N PHE A 341 -1.14 -2.72 -5.45
CA PHE A 341 -1.54 -1.66 -4.51
C PHE A 341 -0.94 -0.30 -4.87
N VAL A 342 0.34 -0.23 -5.25
CA VAL A 342 0.94 1.06 -5.64
C VAL A 342 0.29 1.59 -6.92
N GLN A 343 0.20 0.75 -7.95
CA GLN A 343 -0.32 1.15 -9.24
C GLN A 343 -1.85 1.25 -9.28
N MET A 344 -2.60 0.75 -8.32
CA MET A 344 -4.07 0.90 -8.33
C MET A 344 -4.54 1.86 -7.24
N LEU A 345 -3.81 1.97 -6.12
CA LEU A 345 -4.26 2.74 -4.95
C LEU A 345 -3.27 3.82 -4.46
N ASP A 346 -2.06 3.90 -5.02
CA ASP A 346 -1.02 4.92 -4.71
C ASP A 346 -0.43 4.77 -3.32
N ARG A 347 -0.57 3.58 -2.78
CA ARG A 347 -0.10 3.22 -1.45
C ARG A 347 0.45 1.82 -1.49
N VAL A 348 1.32 1.52 -0.54
CA VAL A 348 1.72 0.14 -0.27
C VAL A 348 0.57 -0.60 0.43
N PRO A 349 0.51 -1.94 0.30
CA PRO A 349 -0.45 -2.73 1.06
C PRO A 349 -0.12 -2.64 2.56
N THR A 350 -1.14 -2.67 3.41
CA THR A 350 -0.95 -2.92 4.84
C THR A 350 -0.45 -4.36 5.06
N THR A 351 0.10 -4.65 6.25
CA THR A 351 0.54 -6.02 6.58
C THR A 351 -0.57 -7.05 6.44
N ALA A 352 -1.80 -6.71 6.84
CA ALA A 352 -2.96 -7.60 6.74
C ALA A 352 -3.38 -7.83 5.28
N GLU A 353 -3.48 -6.76 4.49
CA GLU A 353 -3.78 -6.86 3.05
C GLU A 353 -2.70 -7.67 2.32
N ARG A 354 -1.42 -7.43 2.63
CA ARG A 354 -0.32 -8.21 2.06
C ARG A 354 -0.48 -9.69 2.38
N TYR A 355 -0.61 -10.02 3.66
CA TYR A 355 -0.73 -11.42 4.09
C TYR A 355 -1.93 -12.12 3.43
N GLN A 356 -3.10 -11.48 3.48
CA GLN A 356 -4.32 -12.00 2.85
C GLN A 356 -4.10 -12.32 1.37
N TRP A 357 -3.60 -11.35 0.61
CA TRP A 357 -3.49 -11.50 -0.83
C TRP A 357 -2.33 -12.39 -1.26
N THR A 358 -1.21 -12.38 -0.55
CA THR A 358 -0.14 -13.35 -0.86
C THR A 358 -0.61 -14.77 -0.61
N THR A 359 -1.29 -15.05 0.50
CA THR A 359 -1.85 -16.39 0.78
C THR A 359 -2.89 -16.81 -0.25
N ALA A 360 -3.76 -15.89 -0.70
CA ALA A 360 -4.73 -16.18 -1.74
C ALA A 360 -4.06 -16.56 -3.06
N LEU A 361 -3.07 -15.78 -3.50
CA LEU A 361 -2.31 -16.04 -4.74
C LEU A 361 -1.52 -17.34 -4.65
N ASP A 362 -0.86 -17.60 -3.52
CA ASP A 362 -0.11 -18.85 -3.28
C ASP A 362 -1.02 -20.08 -3.29
N SER A 363 -2.30 -19.91 -2.93
CA SER A 363 -3.33 -20.95 -2.97
C SER A 363 -3.98 -21.11 -4.36
N GLY A 364 -3.46 -20.43 -5.38
CA GLY A 364 -3.93 -20.54 -6.77
C GLY A 364 -5.04 -19.55 -7.16
N THR A 365 -5.33 -18.54 -6.33
CA THR A 365 -6.24 -17.46 -6.75
C THR A 365 -5.62 -16.72 -7.93
N PRO A 366 -6.34 -16.53 -9.05
CA PRO A 366 -5.84 -15.73 -10.16
C PRO A 366 -5.57 -14.29 -9.73
N ARG A 367 -4.48 -13.69 -10.24
CA ARG A 367 -4.15 -12.28 -9.95
C ARG A 367 -5.24 -11.31 -10.42
N GLU A 368 -6.00 -11.70 -11.44
CA GLU A 368 -7.16 -10.98 -11.96
C GLU A 368 -8.18 -10.71 -10.85
N THR A 369 -8.32 -11.63 -9.90
CA THR A 369 -9.21 -11.47 -8.74
C THR A 369 -8.73 -10.34 -7.82
N LEU A 370 -7.43 -10.24 -7.56
CA LEU A 370 -6.86 -9.12 -6.81
C LEU A 370 -7.05 -7.80 -7.58
N ILE A 371 -6.75 -7.80 -8.88
CA ILE A 371 -6.84 -6.59 -9.70
C ILE A 371 -8.29 -6.09 -9.73
N ARG A 372 -9.28 -6.97 -9.94
CA ARG A 372 -10.70 -6.60 -9.87
C ARG A 372 -11.09 -6.10 -8.48
N PHE A 373 -10.68 -6.78 -7.41
CA PHE A 373 -10.94 -6.31 -6.05
C PHE A 373 -10.42 -4.89 -5.80
N LEU A 374 -9.24 -4.57 -6.33
CA LEU A 374 -8.68 -3.21 -6.22
C LEU A 374 -9.39 -2.23 -7.15
N ALA A 375 -9.79 -2.64 -8.35
CA ALA A 375 -10.52 -1.82 -9.32
C ALA A 375 -11.90 -1.41 -8.76
N ASP A 376 -12.63 -2.37 -8.19
CA ASP A 376 -13.93 -2.16 -7.53
C ASP A 376 -13.82 -1.28 -6.26
N SER A 377 -12.61 -0.98 -5.80
CA SER A 377 -12.41 -0.20 -4.58
C SER A 377 -12.73 1.28 -4.79
N TYR A 378 -13.33 1.88 -3.76
CA TYR A 378 -13.58 3.31 -3.74
C TYR A 378 -12.29 4.14 -4.02
N THR A 379 -11.15 3.71 -3.50
CA THR A 379 -9.86 4.38 -3.71
C THR A 379 -9.48 4.36 -5.19
N PHE A 380 -9.61 3.23 -5.89
CA PHE A 380 -9.35 3.16 -7.32
C PHE A 380 -10.36 4.01 -8.12
N ALA A 381 -11.66 3.89 -7.84
CA ALA A 381 -12.69 4.70 -8.49
C ALA A 381 -12.44 6.21 -8.31
N SER A 382 -11.94 6.63 -7.14
CA SER A 382 -11.57 8.01 -6.88
C SER A 382 -10.35 8.51 -7.68
N ARG A 383 -9.50 7.58 -8.16
CA ARG A 383 -8.33 7.86 -9.00
C ARG A 383 -8.63 7.74 -10.50
N ALA A 384 -9.43 6.76 -10.88
CA ALA A 384 -9.78 6.50 -12.28
C ALA A 384 -10.90 7.44 -12.77
N GLY A 385 -11.87 7.80 -11.94
CA GLY A 385 -13.10 8.48 -12.40
C GLY A 385 -14.22 7.49 -12.72
N SER A 386 -15.36 7.97 -13.21
CA SER A 386 -16.60 7.18 -13.30
C SER A 386 -16.56 6.00 -14.28
N HIS A 387 -17.28 4.93 -13.95
CA HIS A 387 -17.47 3.70 -14.75
C HIS A 387 -18.39 3.86 -15.99
N SER A 388 -18.57 5.07 -16.53
CA SER A 388 -19.52 5.31 -17.63
C SER A 388 -19.04 6.46 -18.50
N TYR A 389 -18.94 6.21 -19.82
CA TYR A 389 -18.64 7.19 -20.87
C TYR A 389 -19.78 7.29 -21.87
#